data_AF-A0A6A1VC91-F1
#
_entry.id   AF-A0A6A1VC91-F1
#
_cell.length_a   1.000
_cell.length_b   1.000
_cell.length_c   1.000
_cell.angle_alpha   90.00
_cell.angle_beta   90.00
_cell.angle_gamma   90.00
#
_symmetry.space_group_name_H-M   'P 1'
#
loop_
_entity.id
_entity.type
_entity.pdbx_description
1 polymer ?
#
loop_
_entity_poly.entity_id
_entity_poly.type
_entity_poly.pdbx_seq_one_letter_code
_entity_poly.pdbx_strand_id
1 'polypeptide(L)'
;MNSKSTRDDFRDYYEVCFKEFADRVKYWMTLNVPTSYSVSGYVFGSSPPGRCLDRQNLNCIDGDSGTEPYLVILHQLLAHAAAVKLYKHKFQGRQKITIGISLETGWVVP
;
A
#
# COMPACT_ATOMS: atom_id res chain seq x y z
N MET A 1 9.43 11.46 -0.08
CA MET A 1 8.55 10.75 -1.03
C MET A 1 7.67 11.76 -1.76
N ASN A 2 7.71 11.84 -3.09
CA ASN A 2 6.80 12.70 -3.83
C ASN A 2 5.49 11.93 -4.11
N SER A 3 4.47 12.16 -3.27
CA SER A 3 3.15 11.50 -3.26
C SER A 3 2.53 11.22 -4.63
N LYS A 4 2.64 12.20 -5.54
CA LYS A 4 2.02 12.10 -6.88
C LYS A 4 2.69 11.02 -7.73
N SER A 5 4.01 10.84 -7.61
CA SER A 5 4.75 9.82 -8.36
C SER A 5 4.33 8.42 -7.92
N THR A 6 4.43 8.10 -6.62
CA THR A 6 4.18 6.74 -6.11
C THR A 6 2.77 6.22 -6.44
N ARG A 7 1.75 7.07 -6.35
CA ARG A 7 0.37 6.71 -6.71
C ARG A 7 0.24 6.38 -8.19
N ASP A 8 0.82 7.22 -9.05
CA ASP A 8 0.69 7.09 -10.50
C ASP A 8 1.52 5.90 -11.01
N ASP A 9 2.72 5.69 -10.45
CA ASP A 9 3.56 4.52 -10.70
C ASP A 9 2.82 3.21 -10.32
N PHE A 10 2.17 3.19 -9.15
CA PHE A 10 1.38 2.03 -8.71
C PHE A 10 0.15 1.78 -9.59
N ARG A 11 -0.53 2.85 -10.02
CA ARG A 11 -1.65 2.75 -10.98
C ARG A 11 -1.18 2.12 -12.29
N ASP A 12 -0.05 2.57 -12.82
CA ASP A 12 0.49 2.11 -14.09
C ASP A 12 0.96 0.65 -14.02
N TYR A 13 1.56 0.24 -12.89
CA TYR A 13 1.83 -1.16 -12.59
C TYR A 13 0.55 -2.03 -12.67
N TYR A 14 -0.53 -1.61 -11.99
CA TYR A 14 -1.80 -2.36 -12.03
C TYR A 14 -2.45 -2.35 -13.42
N GLU A 15 -2.24 -1.31 -14.23
CA GLU A 15 -2.70 -1.31 -15.61
C GLU A 15 -2.09 -2.46 -16.42
N VAL A 16 -0.78 -2.68 -16.27
CA VAL A 16 -0.10 -3.81 -16.90
C VAL A 16 -0.66 -5.12 -16.35
N CYS A 17 -0.77 -5.27 -15.02
CA CYS A 17 -1.29 -6.49 -14.41
C CYS A 17 -2.70 -6.85 -14.88
N PHE A 18 -3.61 -5.89 -15.00
CA PHE A 18 -4.97 -6.15 -15.49
C PHE A 18 -5.00 -6.53 -16.96
N LYS A 19 -4.16 -5.92 -17.81
CA LYS A 19 -4.05 -6.30 -19.22
C LYS A 19 -3.59 -7.73 -19.38
N GLU A 20 -2.57 -8.15 -18.64
CA GLU A 20 -1.90 -9.43 -18.83
C GLU A 20 -2.60 -10.61 -18.13
N PHE A 21 -3.30 -10.35 -17.02
CA PHE A 21 -3.72 -11.44 -16.12
C PHE A 21 -5.19 -11.42 -15.71
N ALA A 22 -5.94 -10.33 -15.86
CA ALA A 22 -7.32 -10.30 -15.36
C ALA A 22 -8.33 -11.09 -16.23
N ASP A 23 -7.88 -11.60 -17.38
CA ASP A 23 -8.60 -12.63 -18.15
C ASP A 23 -8.71 -13.95 -17.37
N ARG A 24 -7.71 -14.28 -16.54
CA ARG A 24 -7.63 -15.53 -15.76
C ARG A 24 -7.78 -15.31 -14.26
N VAL A 25 -7.10 -14.31 -13.70
CA VAL A 25 -7.12 -14.00 -12.27
C VAL A 25 -8.38 -13.22 -11.93
N LYS A 26 -9.26 -13.80 -11.10
CA LYS A 26 -10.56 -13.20 -10.75
C LYS A 26 -10.59 -12.49 -9.40
N TYR A 27 -9.62 -12.75 -8.54
CA TYR A 27 -9.53 -12.17 -7.21
C TYR A 27 -8.21 -11.46 -7.04
N TRP A 28 -8.28 -10.17 -6.74
CA TRP A 28 -7.13 -9.29 -6.69
C TRP A 28 -7.03 -8.61 -5.34
N MET A 29 -5.82 -8.54 -4.85
CA MET A 29 -5.45 -7.78 -3.67
C MET A 29 -4.45 -6.72 -4.10
N THR A 30 -4.77 -5.46 -3.81
CA THR A 30 -3.93 -4.31 -4.18
C THR A 30 -2.70 -4.19 -3.28
N LEU A 31 -2.95 -4.19 -1.97
CA LEU A 31 -1.95 -4.07 -0.92
C LEU A 31 -2.18 -5.17 0.12
N ASN A 32 -1.08 -5.70 0.64
CA ASN A 32 -1.07 -6.64 1.74
C ASN A 32 -0.70 -5.90 3.02
N VAL A 33 -1.57 -5.93 4.03
CA VAL A 33 -1.33 -5.42 5.39
C VAL A 33 -0.64 -4.04 5.45
N PRO A 34 -1.29 -2.96 4.96
CA PRO A 34 -0.70 -1.61 4.94
C PRO A 34 -0.19 -1.11 6.31
N THR A 35 -0.91 -1.47 7.38
CA THR A 35 -0.58 -1.11 8.76
C THR A 35 0.76 -1.68 9.20
N SER A 36 0.99 -2.98 8.99
CA SER A 36 2.24 -3.65 9.36
C SER A 36 3.44 -3.09 8.60
N TYR A 37 3.29 -2.79 7.30
CA TYR A 37 4.34 -2.13 6.51
C TYR A 37 4.69 -0.75 7.05
N SER A 38 3.67 0.04 7.40
CA SER A 38 3.87 1.41 7.90
C SER A 38 4.51 1.42 9.28
N VAL A 39 4.09 0.51 10.17
CA VAL A 39 4.67 0.40 11.52
C VAL A 39 6.09 -0.15 11.47
N SER A 40 6.31 -1.29 10.81
CA SER A 40 7.64 -1.92 10.78
C SER A 40 8.68 -1.07 10.03
N GLY A 41 8.27 -0.38 8.96
CA GLY A 41 9.17 0.41 8.13
C GLY A 41 9.44 1.84 8.58
N TYR A 42 8.51 2.44 9.35
CA TYR A 42 8.53 3.88 9.68
C TYR A 42 8.34 4.19 11.18
N VAL A 43 7.90 3.22 11.99
CA VAL A 43 7.91 3.33 13.46
C VAL A 43 9.13 2.63 14.03
N PHE A 44 9.31 1.34 13.74
CA PHE A 44 10.40 0.55 14.32
C PHE A 44 11.67 0.53 13.46
N GLY A 45 11.58 0.89 12.17
CA GLY A 45 12.68 0.78 11.22
C GLY A 45 13.24 -0.64 11.03
N SER A 46 12.49 -1.68 11.44
CA SER A 46 12.90 -3.08 11.34
C SER A 46 12.70 -3.68 9.95
N SER A 47 11.94 -3.00 9.09
CA SER A 47 11.72 -3.35 7.69
C SER A 47 12.14 -2.22 6.77
N PRO A 48 12.48 -2.47 5.49
CA PRO A 48 12.75 -1.41 4.53
C PRO A 48 11.60 -0.38 4.49
N PRO A 49 11.88 0.93 4.40
CA PRO A 49 13.21 1.54 4.21
C PRO A 49 14.04 1.73 5.51
N GLY A 50 13.58 1.26 6.67
CA GLY A 50 14.34 1.35 7.91
C GLY A 50 14.35 2.76 8.51
N ARG A 51 13.23 3.49 8.36
CA ARG A 51 13.09 4.84 8.90
C ARG A 51 12.45 4.78 10.27
N CYS A 52 12.97 5.56 11.20
CA CYS A 52 12.34 5.80 12.49
C CYS A 52 12.97 7.03 13.15
N LEU A 53 12.41 7.47 14.27
CA LEU A 53 12.98 8.57 15.04
C LEU A 53 14.31 8.14 15.69
N ASP A 54 15.42 8.79 15.33
CA ASP A 54 16.78 8.52 15.84
C ASP A 54 16.87 8.35 17.37
N ARG A 55 16.07 9.13 18.11
CA ARG A 55 16.03 9.10 19.58
C ARG A 55 15.57 7.76 20.17
N GLN A 56 15.07 6.83 19.35
CA GLN A 56 14.63 5.52 19.80
C GLN A 56 15.77 4.49 19.92
N ASN A 57 17.03 4.83 19.56
CA ASN A 57 18.19 3.93 19.59
C ASN A 57 18.00 2.62 18.79
N LEU A 58 17.20 2.66 17.72
CA LEU A 58 16.85 1.48 16.91
C LEU A 58 17.77 1.27 15.69
N ASN A 59 18.91 1.97 15.61
CA ASN A 59 19.82 1.95 14.44
C ASN A 59 19.13 2.29 13.10
N CYS A 60 18.12 3.15 13.13
CA CYS A 60 17.46 3.63 11.92
C CYS A 60 18.32 4.67 11.19
N ILE A 61 18.04 4.85 9.91
CA ILE A 61 18.83 5.75 9.06
C ILE A 61 18.52 7.22 9.37
N ASP A 62 17.23 7.54 9.48
CA ASP A 62 16.62 8.85 9.75
C ASP A 62 15.09 8.66 9.70
N GLY A 63 14.29 9.61 10.20
CA GLY A 63 12.83 9.56 10.10
C GLY A 63 12.07 10.24 11.24
N ASP A 64 10.75 10.24 11.09
CA ASP A 64 9.82 10.72 12.11
C ASP A 64 8.68 9.73 12.32
N SER A 65 8.82 8.90 13.35
CA SER A 65 7.82 7.90 13.74
C SER A 65 6.49 8.50 14.20
N GLY A 66 6.43 9.80 14.48
CA GLY A 66 5.20 10.52 14.83
C GLY A 66 4.37 10.94 13.62
N THR A 67 4.96 11.02 12.42
CA THR A 67 4.29 11.55 11.22
C THR A 67 4.37 10.62 10.01
N GLU A 68 5.52 10.00 9.74
CA GLU A 68 5.76 9.20 8.55
C GLU A 68 4.80 8.00 8.40
N PRO A 69 4.46 7.23 9.46
CA PRO A 69 3.52 6.11 9.33
C PRO A 69 2.15 6.54 8.79
N TYR A 70 1.66 7.72 9.20
CA TYR A 70 0.38 8.25 8.72
C TYR A 70 0.44 8.70 7.27
N LEU A 71 1.54 9.33 6.86
CA LEU A 71 1.76 9.74 5.47
C LEU A 71 1.87 8.51 4.54
N VAL A 72 2.56 7.46 4.99
CA VAL A 72 2.72 6.22 4.23
C VAL A 72 1.37 5.52 4.06
N ILE A 73 0.58 5.36 5.13
CA ILE A 73 -0.78 4.80 5.03
C ILE A 73 -1.65 5.63 4.07
N LEU A 74 -1.59 6.97 4.15
CA LEU A 74 -2.34 7.84 3.25
C LEU A 74 -1.96 7.57 1.78
N HIS A 75 -0.68 7.45 1.46
CA HIS A 75 -0.23 7.15 0.10
C HIS A 75 -0.63 5.74 -0.35
N GLN A 76 -0.55 4.75 0.54
CA GLN A 76 -1.03 3.40 0.29
C GLN A 76 -2.53 3.39 -0.06
N LEU A 77 -3.36 4.11 0.71
CA LEU A 77 -4.79 4.23 0.45
C LEU A 77 -5.10 4.95 -0.87
N LEU A 78 -4.37 6.03 -1.19
CA LEU A 78 -4.50 6.74 -2.46
C LEU A 78 -4.10 5.86 -3.66
N ALA A 79 -3.05 5.05 -3.51
CA ALA A 79 -2.60 4.10 -4.51
C ALA A 79 -3.63 2.98 -4.74
N HIS A 80 -4.18 2.40 -3.67
CA HIS A 80 -5.31 1.47 -3.72
C HIS A 80 -6.49 2.07 -4.49
N ALA A 81 -6.92 3.29 -4.11
CA ALA A 81 -8.04 3.96 -4.75
C ALA A 81 -7.78 4.21 -6.25
N ALA A 82 -6.55 4.58 -6.62
CA ALA A 82 -6.16 4.79 -8.01
C ALA A 82 -6.25 3.50 -8.84
N ALA A 83 -5.75 2.37 -8.32
CA ALA A 83 -5.83 1.07 -9.00
C ALA A 83 -7.28 0.57 -9.14
N VAL A 84 -8.10 0.70 -8.08
CA VAL A 84 -9.53 0.34 -8.13
C VAL A 84 -10.28 1.23 -9.11
N LYS A 85 -10.01 2.54 -9.12
CA LYS A 85 -10.62 3.48 -10.07
C LYS A 85 -10.25 3.12 -11.50
N LEU A 86 -8.98 2.82 -11.77
CA LEU A 86 -8.52 2.35 -13.08
C LEU A 86 -9.28 1.10 -13.53
N TYR A 87 -9.38 0.08 -12.67
CA TYR A 87 -10.12 -1.14 -12.97
C TYR A 87 -11.59 -0.85 -13.35
N LYS A 88 -12.30 -0.10 -12.49
CA LYS A 88 -13.71 0.24 -12.68
C LYS A 88 -13.97 0.96 -14.01
N HIS A 89 -13.09 1.87 -14.39
CA HIS A 89 -13.28 2.65 -15.62
C HIS A 89 -12.84 1.93 -16.89
N LYS A 90 -11.73 1.16 -16.85
CA LYS A 90 -11.10 0.64 -18.08
C LYS A 90 -11.33 -0.84 -18.32
N PHE A 91 -11.53 -1.63 -17.27
CA PHE A 91 -11.46 -3.09 -17.35
C PHE A 91 -12.76 -3.79 -16.92
N GLN A 92 -13.56 -3.20 -16.00
CA GLN A 92 -14.77 -3.82 -15.46
C GLN A 92 -15.79 -4.28 -16.53
N GLY A 93 -15.89 -3.55 -17.65
CA GLY A 93 -16.78 -3.92 -18.75
C GLY A 93 -16.34 -5.18 -19.52
N ARG A 94 -15.05 -5.54 -19.46
CA ARG A 94 -14.46 -6.69 -20.18
C ARG A 94 -14.14 -7.85 -19.25
N GLN A 95 -13.66 -7.55 -18.05
CA GLN A 95 -13.17 -8.49 -17.07
C GLN A 95 -13.99 -8.30 -15.79
N LYS A 96 -14.67 -9.35 -15.35
CA LYS A 96 -15.41 -9.38 -14.09
C LYS A 96 -14.53 -9.94 -12.98
N ILE A 97 -13.66 -9.09 -12.44
CA ILE A 97 -12.83 -9.43 -11.28
C ILE A 97 -13.37 -8.77 -10.00
N THR A 98 -12.99 -9.34 -8.87
CA THR A 98 -13.14 -8.76 -7.53
C THR A 98 -11.78 -8.22 -7.10
N ILE A 99 -11.74 -6.99 -6.62
CA ILE A 99 -10.52 -6.31 -6.18
C ILE A 99 -10.71 -5.72 -4.79
N GLY A 100 -9.69 -5.87 -3.93
CA GLY A 100 -9.74 -5.39 -2.55
C GLY A 100 -8.36 -5.11 -1.96
N ILE A 101 -8.33 -4.99 -0.63
CA ILE A 101 -7.15 -4.75 0.20
C ILE A 101 -7.17 -5.73 1.37
N SER A 102 -6.02 -6.28 1.75
CA SER A 102 -5.90 -7.12 2.95
C SER A 102 -5.51 -6.27 4.14
N LEU A 103 -6.24 -6.44 5.24
CA LEU A 103 -6.00 -5.77 6.51
C LEU A 103 -5.69 -6.82 7.57
N GLU A 104 -4.68 -6.54 8.38
CA GLU A 104 -4.41 -7.30 9.60
C GLU A 104 -5.27 -6.72 10.72
N THR A 105 -5.94 -7.60 11.46
CA THR A 105 -6.78 -7.24 12.59
C THR A 105 -6.41 -8.10 13.79
N GLY A 106 -6.16 -7.44 14.92
CA GLY A 106 -6.04 -8.11 16.21
C GLY A 106 -7.39 -8.11 16.92
N TRP A 107 -7.84 -9.27 17.40
CA TRP A 107 -8.95 -9.33 18.34
C TRP A 107 -8.48 -8.80 19.71
N VAL A 108 -9.28 -7.92 20.32
CA VAL A 108 -8.96 -7.32 21.63
C VAL A 108 -10.12 -7.59 22.57
N VAL A 109 -9.81 -8.13 23.75
CA VAL A 109 -10.75 -8.23 24.88
C VAL A 109 -10.36 -7.18 25.93
N PRO A 110 -11.35 -6.63 26.68
CA PRO A 110 -11.08 -5.73 27.80
C PRO A 110 -10.18 -6.34 28.89
#